data_AF-A0A1Y4U277-F1
#
_entry.id   AF-A0A1Y4U277-F1
#
_cell.length_a   1.000
_cell.length_b   1.000
_cell.length_c   1.000
_cell.angle_alpha   90.00
_cell.angle_beta   90.00
_cell.angle_gamma   90.00
#
_symmetry.space_group_name_H-M   'P 1'
#
loop_
_entity.id
_entity.type
_entity.pdbx_description
1 polymer ?
#
loop_
_entity_poly.entity_id
_entity_poly.type
_entity_poly.pdbx_seq_one_letter_code
_entity_poly.pdbx_strand_id
1 'polypeptide(L)'
;MGVTEKSLVIAVLETFDISHIYGKICIPFNQFDEVKIKKGLVPSQRIIKMKSGKTKLKLSLVNNTITAKVKDQKLGMQKICEALEKVAK
;
A
#
# COMPACT_ATOMS: atom_id res chain seq x y z
N MET A 1 2.61 21.91 1.92
CA MET A 1 3.80 21.32 2.61
C MET A 1 4.40 22.40 3.51
N GLY A 2 4.81 22.07 4.72
CA GLY A 2 5.55 22.96 5.63
C GLY A 2 6.72 22.22 6.26
N VAL A 3 7.78 22.90 6.67
CA VAL A 3 8.94 22.27 7.30
C VAL A 3 9.13 22.87 8.68
N THR A 4 9.44 22.00 9.64
CA THR A 4 9.90 22.39 10.97
C THR A 4 11.38 22.05 11.08
N GLU A 5 12.05 22.50 12.15
CA GLU A 5 13.47 22.17 12.40
C GLU A 5 13.76 20.65 12.48
N LYS A 6 12.74 19.79 12.66
CA LYS A 6 12.93 18.34 12.83
C LYS A 6 12.28 17.46 11.76
N SER A 7 11.42 18.00 10.91
CA SER A 7 10.72 17.18 9.92
C SER A 7 10.02 17.98 8.82
N LEU A 8 9.85 17.29 7.69
CA LEU A 8 9.02 17.69 6.58
C LEU A 8 7.55 17.34 6.86
N VAL A 9 6.68 18.32 6.72
CA VAL A 9 5.22 18.20 6.79
C VAL A 9 4.66 18.38 5.39
N ILE A 10 3.77 17.50 4.95
CA ILE A 10 3.15 17.56 3.63
C ILE A 10 1.66 17.75 3.76
N ALA A 11 1.16 18.82 3.15
CA ALA A 11 -0.25 19.08 2.95
C ALA A 11 -0.45 19.14 1.44
N VAL A 12 -1.21 18.19 0.90
CA VAL A 12 -1.63 18.11 -0.50
C VAL A 12 -3.13 18.36 -0.51
N LEU A 13 -3.54 19.43 -1.19
CA LEU A 13 -4.94 19.88 -1.20
C LEU A 13 -5.73 19.31 -2.39
N GLU A 14 -5.05 18.77 -3.40
CA GLU A 14 -5.66 18.10 -4.57
C GLU A 14 -4.82 16.86 -5.00
N THR A 15 -4.68 16.57 -6.30
CA THR A 15 -3.96 15.39 -6.80
C THR A 15 -2.48 15.68 -7.08
N PHE A 16 -1.65 14.65 -6.93
CA PHE A 16 -0.21 14.72 -7.17
C PHE A 16 0.17 13.78 -8.31
N ASP A 17 0.84 14.30 -9.34
CA ASP A 17 1.42 13.45 -10.38
C ASP A 17 2.66 12.73 -9.83
N ILE A 18 2.58 11.40 -9.79
CA ILE A 18 3.62 10.51 -9.25
C ILE A 18 4.47 9.86 -10.36
N SER A 19 4.31 10.30 -11.60
CA SER A 19 5.06 9.81 -12.77
C SER A 19 6.59 9.91 -12.55
N HIS A 20 7.07 10.94 -11.85
CA HIS A 20 8.50 11.25 -11.68
C HIS A 20 9.05 11.12 -10.23
N ILE A 21 8.49 10.25 -9.38
CA ILE A 21 9.09 9.99 -8.06
C ILE A 21 10.43 9.26 -8.21
N TYR A 22 11.53 9.93 -7.84
CA TYR A 22 12.87 9.34 -7.76
C TYR A 22 12.97 8.37 -6.59
N GLY A 23 13.63 7.22 -6.81
CA GLY A 23 13.78 6.17 -5.79
C GLY A 23 12.57 5.26 -5.59
N LYS A 24 11.56 5.30 -6.48
CA LYS A 24 10.41 4.40 -6.42
C LYS A 24 10.78 2.99 -6.91
N ILE A 25 10.30 1.98 -6.21
CA ILE A 25 10.23 0.61 -6.72
C ILE A 25 8.87 0.47 -7.42
N CYS A 26 8.88 0.48 -8.74
CA CYS A 26 7.69 0.21 -9.54
C CYS A 26 7.78 -1.22 -10.08
N ILE A 27 6.87 -2.08 -9.65
CA ILE A 27 6.73 -3.43 -10.18
C ILE A 27 5.39 -3.45 -10.92
N PRO A 28 5.39 -3.41 -12.26
CA PRO A 28 4.20 -3.59 -13.07
C PRO A 28 3.46 -4.86 -12.67
N PHE A 29 2.12 -4.83 -12.70
CA PHE A 29 1.34 -5.97 -12.23
C PHE A 29 1.64 -7.27 -12.99
N ASN A 30 1.90 -7.18 -14.29
CA ASN A 30 2.29 -8.32 -15.13
C ASN A 30 3.69 -8.89 -14.84
N GLN A 31 4.47 -8.28 -13.94
CA GLN A 31 5.80 -8.76 -13.53
C GLN A 31 5.77 -9.47 -12.17
N PHE A 32 4.61 -9.59 -11.53
CA PHE A 32 4.49 -10.42 -10.33
C PHE A 32 4.37 -11.90 -10.73
N ASP A 33 5.34 -12.71 -10.30
CA ASP A 33 5.27 -14.17 -10.43
C ASP A 33 4.26 -14.78 -9.45
N GLU A 34 4.06 -14.11 -8.32
CA GLU A 34 3.22 -14.61 -7.24
C GLU A 34 2.68 -13.45 -6.42
N VAL A 35 1.37 -13.46 -6.17
CA VAL A 35 0.71 -12.59 -5.21
C VAL A 35 -0.12 -13.44 -4.26
N LYS A 36 0.17 -13.35 -2.96
CA LYS A 36 -0.57 -14.04 -1.89
C LYS A 36 -1.10 -13.03 -0.88
N ILE A 37 -2.41 -12.97 -0.76
CA ILE A 37 -3.08 -12.18 0.27
C ILE A 37 -3.55 -13.12 1.38
N LYS A 38 -3.16 -12.82 2.61
CA LYS A 38 -3.54 -13.59 3.81
C LYS A 38 -4.15 -12.67 4.85
N LYS A 39 -5.06 -13.22 5.67
CA LYS A 39 -5.48 -12.57 6.91
C LYS A 39 -4.28 -12.52 7.87
N GLY A 40 -4.14 -11.38 8.57
CA GLY A 40 -3.14 -11.23 9.63
C GLY A 40 -3.60 -11.85 10.95
N LEU A 41 -2.87 -11.56 12.02
CA LEU A 41 -3.18 -12.08 13.36
C LEU A 41 -4.52 -11.53 13.89
N VAL A 42 -4.83 -10.28 13.52
CA VAL A 42 -6.08 -9.61 13.90
C VAL A 42 -7.00 -9.43 12.68
N PRO A 43 -8.34 -9.39 12.86
CA PRO A 43 -9.29 -9.30 11.74
C PRO A 43 -9.09 -8.07 10.83
N SER A 44 -8.58 -6.98 11.40
CA SER A 44 -8.27 -5.71 10.73
C SER A 44 -6.97 -5.72 9.91
N GLN A 45 -6.22 -6.82 9.96
CA GLN A 45 -4.94 -6.93 9.28
C GLN A 45 -5.01 -7.80 8.02
N ARG A 46 -4.33 -7.35 6.96
CA ARG A 46 -4.03 -8.14 5.77
C ARG A 46 -2.52 -8.15 5.54
N ILE A 47 -1.99 -9.34 5.27
CA ILE A 47 -0.59 -9.54 4.90
C ILE A 47 -0.56 -9.89 3.42
N ILE A 48 0.11 -9.06 2.65
CA ILE A 48 0.29 -9.24 1.21
C ILE A 48 1.74 -9.63 0.99
N LYS A 49 1.95 -10.78 0.35
CA LYS A 49 3.28 -11.23 -0.09
C LYS A 49 3.29 -11.24 -1.61
N MET A 50 4.30 -10.61 -2.20
CA MET A 50 4.47 -10.54 -3.64
C MET A 50 5.88 -10.97 -4.01
N LYS A 51 6.02 -11.64 -5.15
CA LYS A 51 7.31 -12.04 -5.72
C LYS A 51 7.39 -11.56 -7.16
N SER A 52 8.53 -11.01 -7.54
CA SER A 52 8.88 -10.65 -8.92
C SER A 52 10.36 -10.98 -9.14
N GLY A 53 10.64 -12.03 -9.91
CA GLY A 53 11.95 -12.62 -10.07
C GLY A 53 12.59 -13.01 -8.73
N LYS A 54 13.71 -12.35 -8.39
CA LYS A 54 14.43 -12.55 -7.11
C LYS A 54 13.90 -11.65 -5.99
N THR A 55 13.08 -10.66 -6.30
CA THR A 55 12.56 -9.68 -5.34
C THR A 55 11.33 -10.23 -4.64
N LYS A 56 11.32 -10.17 -3.31
CA LYS A 56 10.15 -10.51 -2.47
C LYS A 56 9.72 -9.26 -1.71
N LEU A 57 8.47 -8.86 -1.85
CA LEU A 57 7.86 -7.78 -1.08
C LEU A 57 6.83 -8.33 -0.10
N LYS A 58 6.80 -7.77 1.11
CA LYS A 58 5.78 -8.06 2.12
C LYS A 58 5.20 -6.74 2.62
N LEU A 59 3.89 -6.57 2.46
CA LEU A 59 3.14 -5.44 2.97
C LEU A 59 2.21 -5.92 4.09
N SER A 60 2.12 -5.16 5.18
CA SER A 60 1.15 -5.36 6.25
C SER A 60 0.21 -4.17 6.26
N LEU A 61 -1.04 -4.39 5.86
CA LEU A 61 -2.09 -3.39 5.91
C LEU A 61 -2.91 -3.61 7.19
N VAL A 62 -3.14 -2.55 7.95
CA VAL A 62 -3.97 -2.57 9.16
C VAL A 62 -4.97 -1.44 9.03
N ASN A 63 -6.26 -1.72 9.23
CA ASN A 63 -7.33 -0.74 9.08
C ASN A 63 -8.06 -0.41 10.40
N ASN A 64 -7.32 -0.32 11.50
CA ASN A 64 -7.91 -0.10 12.82
C ASN A 64 -8.58 1.28 12.90
N THR A 65 -9.88 1.30 13.12
CA THR A 65 -10.72 2.51 13.14
C THR A 65 -10.60 3.30 14.44
N ILE A 66 -10.12 2.69 15.52
CA ILE A 66 -10.14 3.29 16.88
C ILE A 66 -9.21 4.52 16.98
N THR A 67 -8.20 4.64 16.10
CA THR A 67 -7.25 5.78 16.09
C THR A 67 -6.92 6.29 14.68
N ALA A 68 -7.69 5.88 13.66
CA ALA A 68 -7.39 6.22 12.27
C ALA A 68 -7.71 7.69 11.94
N LYS A 69 -6.69 8.46 11.56
CA LYS A 69 -6.84 9.80 10.97
C LYS A 69 -7.34 9.78 9.52
N VAL A 70 -7.30 8.62 8.87
CA VAL A 70 -7.71 8.45 7.47
C VAL A 70 -9.10 7.83 7.46
N LYS A 71 -10.05 8.49 6.82
CA LYS A 71 -11.40 7.97 6.61
C LYS A 71 -11.37 6.79 5.65
N ASP A 72 -12.30 5.85 5.81
CA ASP A 72 -12.53 4.73 4.89
C ASP A 72 -11.32 3.80 4.64
N GLN A 73 -10.40 3.67 5.60
CA GLN A 73 -9.25 2.76 5.51
C GLN A 73 -9.66 1.31 5.18
N LYS A 74 -10.81 0.86 5.71
CA LYS A 74 -11.34 -0.47 5.42
C LYS A 74 -11.64 -0.65 3.92
N LEU A 75 -12.28 0.35 3.31
CA LEU A 75 -12.59 0.35 1.87
C LEU A 75 -11.31 0.49 1.03
N GLY A 76 -10.38 1.36 1.44
CA GLY A 76 -9.08 1.51 0.77
C GLY A 76 -8.29 0.19 0.78
N MET A 77 -8.21 -0.48 1.93
CA MET A 77 -7.56 -1.78 2.06
C MET A 77 -8.25 -2.85 1.17
N GLN A 78 -9.59 -2.84 1.12
CA GLN A 78 -10.33 -3.75 0.25
C GLN A 78 -9.98 -3.53 -1.22
N LYS A 79 -9.99 -2.27 -1.70
CA LYS A 79 -9.62 -1.96 -3.09
C LYS A 79 -8.19 -2.38 -3.44
N ILE A 80 -7.24 -2.22 -2.51
CA ILE A 80 -5.85 -2.70 -2.69
C ILE A 80 -5.83 -4.22 -2.84
N CYS A 81 -6.53 -4.95 -1.95
CA CYS A 81 -6.61 -6.40 -2.03
C CYS A 81 -7.27 -6.87 -3.34
N GLU A 82 -8.40 -6.29 -3.74
CA GLU A 82 -9.11 -6.63 -4.98
C GLU A 82 -8.25 -6.37 -6.23
N ALA A 83 -7.52 -5.25 -6.26
CA ALA A 83 -6.62 -4.94 -7.38
C ALA A 83 -5.50 -5.99 -7.51
N LEU A 84 -4.95 -6.44 -6.39
CA LEU A 84 -3.86 -7.43 -6.35
C LEU A 84 -4.37 -8.87 -6.54
N GLU A 85 -5.59 -9.19 -6.13
CA GLU A 85 -6.23 -10.49 -6.40
C GLU A 85 -6.49 -10.71 -7.88
N LYS A 86 -6.79 -9.65 -8.65
CA LYS A 86 -6.91 -9.73 -10.12
C LYS A 86 -5.60 -10.13 -10.80
N VAL A 87 -4.46 -9.91 -10.14
CA VAL A 87 -3.12 -10.25 -10.63
C VAL A 87 -2.70 -11.65 -10.15
N ALA A 88 -3.31 -12.15 -9.07
CA ALA A 88 -3.04 -13.48 -8.54
C ALA A 88 -3.76 -14.62 -9.29
N LYS A 89 -4.68 -14.28 -10.19
CA LYS A 89 -5.41 -15.22 -11.08
C LYS A 89 -4.72 -15.30 -12.43
#